data_AF-A0A225WQ10-F1
#
_entry.id   AF-A0A225WQ10-F1
#
_cell.length_a   1.000
_cell.length_b   1.000
_cell.length_c   1.000
_cell.angle_alpha   90.00
_cell.angle_beta   90.00
_cell.angle_gamma   90.00
#
_symmetry.space_group_name_H-M   'P 1'
#
loop_
_entity.id
_entity.type
_entity.pdbx_description
1 polymer ?
#
loop_
_entity_poly.entity_id
_entity_poly.type
_entity_poly.pdbx_seq_one_letter_code
_entity_poly.pdbx_strand_id
1 'polypeptide(L)'
;MATTHEPKFSPDKRKLCCVEGCKSQARAFNRCKRHGGSKRCSSPGCTKSVQSRGLCIRHGGGSRCQEVGCTRASQSHGRCKMHGGGRPCIVAGCEKKAHLKRLCRKHGGGTKCVVSGCDKWAQRQGMCMTHSKVVGAQIVSGKPHFEPNSPPSPPSPGLSPSTSLRIFSDAM
;
A
#
# COMPACT_ATOMS: atom_id res chain seq x y z
N MET A 1 -9.49 5.92 52.90
CA MET A 1 -10.53 5.80 51.87
C MET A 1 -9.91 6.08 50.51
N ALA A 2 -9.70 5.06 49.69
CA ALA A 2 -9.27 5.22 48.30
C ALA A 2 -9.94 4.12 47.48
N THR A 3 -11.02 4.45 46.79
CA THR A 3 -11.65 3.55 45.82
C THR A 3 -10.85 3.61 44.53
N THR A 4 -9.89 2.71 44.36
CA THR A 4 -9.28 2.43 43.06
C THR A 4 -10.35 1.87 42.14
N HIS A 5 -10.88 2.70 41.25
CA HIS A 5 -11.75 2.25 40.16
C HIS A 5 -10.84 1.65 39.07
N GLU A 6 -10.71 0.32 39.06
CA GLU A 6 -10.01 -0.38 37.99
C GLU A 6 -10.68 -0.10 36.63
N PRO A 7 -9.92 0.32 35.60
CA PRO A 7 -10.45 0.42 34.25
C PRO A 7 -10.62 -0.99 33.68
N LYS A 8 -11.86 -1.48 33.65
CA LYS A 8 -12.24 -2.72 32.97
C LYS A 8 -12.04 -2.58 31.45
N PHE A 9 -10.82 -2.75 30.97
CA PHE A 9 -10.54 -2.91 29.54
C PHE A 9 -10.67 -4.39 29.17
N SER A 10 -11.92 -4.86 29.03
CA SER A 10 -12.17 -6.17 28.45
C SER A 10 -11.82 -6.12 26.96
N PRO A 11 -10.92 -6.97 26.43
CA PRO A 11 -10.62 -7.01 25.00
C PRO A 11 -11.85 -7.57 24.28
N ASP A 12 -12.75 -6.67 23.90
CA ASP A 12 -13.96 -6.95 23.14
C ASP A 12 -13.59 -7.80 21.91
N LYS A 13 -14.15 -9.01 21.84
CA LYS A 13 -14.03 -9.88 20.67
C LYS A 13 -14.67 -9.14 19.51
N ARG A 14 -13.84 -8.48 18.70
CA ARG A 14 -14.26 -7.60 17.60
C ARG A 14 -15.25 -8.34 16.70
N LYS A 15 -16.53 -7.95 16.76
CA LYS A 15 -17.59 -8.59 15.98
C LYS A 15 -17.32 -8.38 14.48
N LEU A 16 -17.38 -9.46 13.71
CA LEU A 16 -17.25 -9.42 12.25
C LEU A 16 -18.58 -9.01 11.60
N CYS A 17 -18.49 -8.58 10.35
CA CYS A 17 -19.66 -8.28 9.54
C CYS A 17 -20.50 -9.55 9.32
N CYS A 18 -21.80 -9.46 9.54
CA CYS A 18 -22.77 -10.54 9.34
C CYS A 18 -23.07 -10.88 7.88
N VAL A 19 -22.31 -10.32 6.93
CA VAL A 19 -22.48 -10.66 5.51
C VAL A 19 -21.56 -11.85 5.25
N GLU A 20 -22.13 -12.94 4.72
CA GLU A 20 -21.42 -14.16 4.34
C GLU A 20 -20.10 -13.84 3.61
N GLY A 21 -19.01 -14.48 4.05
CA GLY A 21 -17.67 -14.26 3.49
C GLY A 21 -17.01 -12.92 3.83
N CYS A 22 -17.65 -12.02 4.58
CA CYS A 22 -17.08 -10.71 4.91
C CYS A 22 -16.21 -10.74 6.17
N LYS A 23 -14.88 -10.76 5.98
CA LYS A 23 -13.89 -10.68 7.07
C LYS A 23 -13.71 -9.27 7.66
N SER A 24 -14.55 -8.31 7.28
CA SER A 24 -14.43 -6.93 7.76
C SER A 24 -15.10 -6.77 9.12
N GLN A 25 -14.51 -5.93 9.99
CA GLN A 25 -15.09 -5.64 11.31
C GLN A 25 -16.45 -4.92 11.18
N ALA A 26 -17.43 -5.38 11.96
CA ALA A 26 -18.71 -4.71 12.12
C ALA A 26 -18.53 -3.40 12.90
N ARG A 27 -19.32 -2.39 12.53
CA ARG A 27 -19.32 -1.07 13.18
C ARG A 27 -20.66 -0.77 13.82
N ALA A 28 -21.74 -0.97 13.07
CA ALA A 28 -23.11 -0.78 13.49
C ALA A 28 -23.98 -1.84 12.83
N PHE A 29 -25.05 -2.26 13.51
CA PHE A 29 -26.01 -3.24 12.99
C PHE A 29 -25.35 -4.55 12.49
N ASN A 30 -24.29 -5.00 13.20
CA ASN A 30 -23.46 -6.15 12.80
C ASN A 30 -22.88 -6.08 11.37
N ARG A 31 -22.82 -4.89 10.76
CA ARG A 31 -22.36 -4.69 9.38
C ARG A 31 -21.10 -3.85 9.35
N CYS A 32 -20.23 -4.09 8.38
CA CYS A 32 -19.05 -3.25 8.14
C CYS A 32 -19.44 -1.97 7.38
N LYS A 33 -18.50 -1.03 7.25
CA LYS A 33 -18.71 0.23 6.51
C LYS A 33 -19.27 0.01 5.09
N ARG A 34 -18.77 -1.02 4.38
CA ARG A 34 -19.20 -1.33 3.01
C ARG A 34 -20.63 -1.88 2.96
N HIS A 35 -21.01 -2.66 3.97
CA HIS A 35 -22.28 -3.38 4.04
C HIS A 35 -23.36 -2.65 4.85
N GLY A 36 -23.22 -1.34 5.07
CA GLY A 36 -24.26 -0.53 5.74
C GLY A 36 -24.02 -0.25 7.22
N GLY A 37 -22.88 -0.63 7.77
CA GLY A 37 -22.44 -0.23 9.12
C GLY A 37 -22.03 1.25 9.24
N SER A 38 -22.58 2.13 8.40
CA SER A 38 -22.39 3.58 8.46
C SER A 38 -23.61 4.29 7.90
N LYS A 39 -24.02 5.40 8.54
CA LYS A 39 -25.07 6.28 8.01
C LYS A 39 -24.71 6.81 6.63
N ARG A 40 -25.72 6.99 5.77
CA ARG A 40 -25.57 7.59 4.43
C ARG A 40 -25.77 9.10 4.51
N CYS A 41 -25.12 9.81 3.60
CA CYS A 41 -25.23 11.25 3.49
C CYS A 41 -26.71 11.64 3.28
N SER A 42 -27.19 12.59 4.07
CA SER A 42 -28.57 13.11 4.00
C SER A 42 -28.89 13.89 2.71
N SER A 43 -27.90 14.08 1.84
CA SER A 43 -28.14 14.73 0.54
C SER A 43 -28.89 13.76 -0.38
N PRO A 44 -29.91 14.24 -1.11
CA PRO A 44 -30.69 13.40 -2.00
C PRO A 44 -29.79 12.70 -3.03
N GLY A 45 -30.03 11.41 -3.25
CA GLY A 45 -29.26 10.57 -4.19
C GLY A 45 -27.81 10.27 -3.78
N CYS A 46 -27.36 10.65 -2.58
CA CYS A 46 -25.97 10.44 -2.19
C CYS A 46 -25.73 9.10 -1.48
N THR A 47 -24.96 8.21 -2.11
CA THR A 47 -24.59 6.90 -1.53
C THR A 47 -23.36 6.94 -0.62
N LYS A 48 -22.70 8.10 -0.49
CA LYS A 48 -21.48 8.25 0.33
C LYS A 48 -21.81 8.21 1.82
N SER A 49 -20.91 7.65 2.63
CA SER A 49 -21.06 7.64 4.08
C SER A 49 -20.99 9.05 4.67
N VAL A 50 -21.71 9.27 5.77
CA VAL A 50 -21.59 10.47 6.60
C VAL A 50 -20.19 10.58 7.19
N GLN A 51 -19.67 11.80 7.22
CA GLN A 51 -18.46 12.17 7.92
C GLN A 51 -18.81 12.89 9.23
N SER A 52 -19.59 13.97 9.16
CA SER A 52 -20.17 14.70 10.29
C SER A 52 -21.45 15.40 9.83
N ARG A 53 -22.28 15.87 10.77
CA ARG A 53 -23.47 16.70 10.48
C ARG A 53 -24.43 16.06 9.45
N GLY A 54 -24.51 14.73 9.43
CA GLY A 54 -25.35 14.00 8.46
C GLY A 54 -24.84 14.04 7.01
N LEU A 55 -23.70 14.66 6.72
CA LEU A 55 -23.23 14.89 5.35
C LEU A 55 -21.91 14.17 5.07
N CYS A 56 -21.66 13.84 3.80
CA CYS A 56 -20.36 13.33 3.35
C CYS A 56 -19.37 14.49 3.12
N ILE A 57 -18.08 14.20 2.94
CA ILE A 57 -17.06 15.23 2.72
C ILE A 57 -17.40 16.23 1.59
N ARG A 58 -17.95 15.71 0.48
CA ARG A 58 -18.34 16.52 -0.69
C ARG A 58 -19.49 17.46 -0.36
N HIS A 59 -20.46 16.99 0.43
CA HIS A 59 -21.65 17.76 0.79
C HIS A 59 -21.50 18.50 2.12
N GLY A 60 -20.29 18.79 2.59
CA GLY A 60 -20.09 19.62 3.79
C GLY A 60 -19.77 18.87 5.08
N GLY A 61 -19.73 17.54 5.09
CA GLY A 61 -19.45 16.74 6.29
C GLY A 61 -18.00 16.82 6.81
N GLY A 62 -17.08 17.41 6.06
CA GLY A 62 -15.70 17.68 6.52
C GLY A 62 -15.50 19.15 6.92
N SER A 63 -14.44 19.47 7.68
CA SER A 63 -14.03 20.86 7.91
C SER A 63 -13.69 21.56 6.60
N ARG A 64 -13.93 22.88 6.54
CA ARG A 64 -13.61 23.72 5.39
C ARG A 64 -12.28 24.42 5.62
N CYS A 65 -11.67 24.85 4.52
CA CYS A 65 -10.54 25.75 4.57
C CYS A 65 -10.94 27.06 5.26
N GLN A 66 -10.10 27.55 6.17
CA GLN A 66 -10.31 28.80 6.90
C GLN A 66 -10.02 30.04 6.06
N GLU A 67 -9.27 29.91 4.97
CA GLU A 67 -9.06 31.01 4.02
C GLU A 67 -10.38 31.53 3.46
N VAL A 68 -10.52 32.85 3.47
CA VAL A 68 -11.72 33.57 3.04
C VAL A 68 -12.06 33.19 1.60
N GLY A 69 -13.34 32.85 1.35
CA GLY A 69 -13.82 32.43 0.03
C GLY A 69 -13.44 31.00 -0.39
N CYS A 70 -12.69 30.24 0.41
CA CYS A 70 -12.30 28.88 0.04
C CYS A 70 -13.31 27.82 0.49
N THR A 71 -13.99 27.19 -0.46
CA THR A 71 -14.98 26.12 -0.19
C THR A 71 -14.38 24.72 -0.08
N ARG A 72 -13.07 24.58 -0.27
CA ARG A 72 -12.36 23.29 -0.31
C ARG A 72 -12.30 22.67 1.08
N ALA A 73 -12.29 21.34 1.13
CA ALA A 73 -12.11 20.62 2.38
C ALA A 73 -10.72 20.89 2.97
N SER A 74 -10.68 21.12 4.28
CA SER A 74 -9.44 21.22 5.03
C SER A 74 -8.79 19.82 5.13
N GLN A 75 -7.46 19.79 5.03
CA GLN A 75 -6.67 18.58 5.21
C GLN A 75 -6.04 18.54 6.60
N SER A 76 -5.41 19.64 7.00
CA SER A 76 -4.84 19.81 8.33
C SER A 76 -4.76 21.30 8.69
N HIS A 77 -4.72 21.61 9.99
CA HIS A 77 -4.62 22.98 10.52
C HIS A 77 -5.65 23.95 9.93
N GLY A 78 -6.88 23.47 9.68
CA GLY A 78 -7.93 24.31 9.13
C GLY A 78 -7.73 24.74 7.67
N ARG A 79 -6.69 24.27 6.96
CA ARG A 79 -6.39 24.71 5.59
C ARG A 79 -6.47 23.59 4.54
N CYS A 80 -6.79 23.94 3.30
CA CYS A 80 -6.83 23.00 2.18
C CYS A 80 -5.43 22.75 1.59
N LYS A 81 -5.31 21.85 0.61
CA LYS A 81 -4.03 21.54 -0.05
C LYS A 81 -3.31 22.76 -0.61
N MET A 82 -4.04 23.67 -1.29
CA MET A 82 -3.45 24.89 -1.87
C MET A 82 -3.08 25.91 -0.79
N HIS A 83 -3.88 25.99 0.27
CA HIS A 83 -3.64 26.92 1.36
C HIS A 83 -2.75 26.31 2.45
N GLY A 84 -1.86 25.37 2.10
CA GLY A 84 -0.85 24.90 3.05
C GLY A 84 -1.27 23.79 4.02
N GLY A 85 -2.48 23.23 3.91
CA GLY A 85 -2.94 22.08 4.71
C GLY A 85 -2.24 20.75 4.41
N GLY A 86 -1.22 20.75 3.56
CA GLY A 86 -0.32 19.62 3.37
C GLY A 86 0.80 19.61 4.43
N ARG A 87 1.20 18.41 4.85
CA ARG A 87 2.33 18.22 5.78
C ARG A 87 3.64 18.70 5.14
N PRO A 88 4.52 19.40 5.88
CA PRO A 88 5.86 19.74 5.40
C PRO A 88 6.76 18.50 5.35
N CYS A 89 7.87 18.63 4.62
CA CYS A 89 8.98 17.69 4.65
C CYS A 89 9.61 17.68 6.05
N ILE A 90 9.99 16.50 6.54
CA ILE A 90 10.60 16.33 7.87
C ILE A 90 12.06 16.82 7.94
N VAL A 91 12.74 16.91 6.79
CA VAL A 91 14.11 17.47 6.71
C VAL A 91 14.10 18.93 7.14
N ALA A 92 14.93 19.26 8.13
CA ALA A 92 15.10 20.62 8.65
C ALA A 92 15.46 21.60 7.52
N GLY A 93 14.85 22.80 7.53
CA GLY A 93 15.03 23.80 6.48
C GLY A 93 14.33 23.50 5.15
N CYS A 94 13.56 22.41 5.04
CA CYS A 94 12.81 22.11 3.81
C CYS A 94 11.36 22.60 3.87
N GLU A 95 11.05 23.64 3.11
CA GLU A 95 9.69 24.22 3.02
C GLU A 95 8.75 23.43 2.09
N LYS A 96 9.28 22.43 1.40
CA LYS A 96 8.51 21.63 0.44
C LYS A 96 7.54 20.73 1.18
N LYS A 97 6.38 20.52 0.57
CA LYS A 97 5.39 19.59 1.10
C LYS A 97 5.86 18.14 0.95
N ALA A 98 5.60 17.35 1.97
CA ALA A 98 5.83 15.92 1.93
C ALA A 98 4.89 15.27 0.92
N HIS A 99 5.45 14.40 0.08
CA HIS A 99 4.71 13.61 -0.88
C HIS A 99 4.45 12.19 -0.34
N LEU A 100 5.47 11.54 0.24
CA LEU A 100 5.36 10.23 0.89
C LEU A 100 6.36 10.12 2.05
N LYS A 101 6.09 9.29 3.07
CA LYS A 101 6.99 9.07 4.23
C LYS A 101 7.45 10.36 4.93
N ARG A 102 6.59 11.39 4.99
CA ARG A 102 6.94 12.74 5.51
C ARG A 102 8.10 13.44 4.77
N LEU A 103 8.47 12.99 3.58
CA LEU A 103 9.57 13.54 2.79
C LEU A 103 9.04 14.15 1.49
N CYS A 104 9.69 15.20 1.00
CA CYS A 104 9.41 15.75 -0.34
C CYS A 104 10.12 14.91 -1.41
N ARG A 105 9.78 15.10 -2.70
CA ARG A 105 10.42 14.32 -3.79
C ARG A 105 11.95 14.43 -3.81
N LYS A 106 12.54 15.57 -3.46
CA LYS A 106 14.00 15.72 -3.39
C LYS A 106 14.62 14.92 -2.25
N HIS A 107 13.89 14.73 -1.15
CA HIS A 107 14.35 14.01 0.04
C HIS A 107 13.82 12.55 0.08
N GLY A 108 13.51 11.94 -1.06
CA GLY A 108 13.04 10.54 -1.09
C GLY A 108 11.54 10.33 -0.82
N GLY A 109 10.72 11.36 -1.03
CA GLY A 109 9.26 11.36 -0.89
C GLY A 109 8.49 10.57 -1.95
N GLY A 110 8.94 9.36 -2.26
CA GLY A 110 8.34 8.50 -3.28
C GLY A 110 9.30 7.36 -3.65
N THR A 111 8.81 6.39 -4.41
CA THR A 111 9.64 5.29 -4.91
C THR A 111 10.02 5.58 -6.36
N LYS A 112 11.26 5.28 -6.75
CA LYS A 112 11.70 5.28 -8.14
C LYS A 112 11.13 4.08 -8.89
N CYS A 113 11.16 4.14 -10.21
CA CYS A 113 10.76 3.02 -11.03
C CYS A 113 11.68 1.81 -10.75
N VAL A 114 11.09 0.62 -10.63
CA VAL A 114 11.84 -0.64 -10.41
C VAL A 114 12.68 -1.05 -11.63
N VAL A 115 12.26 -0.66 -12.83
CA VAL A 115 13.02 -0.88 -14.07
C VAL A 115 14.38 -0.22 -13.97
N SER A 116 15.43 -1.02 -14.10
CA SER A 116 16.83 -0.59 -14.09
C SER A 116 17.07 0.52 -15.12
N GLY A 117 17.83 1.55 -14.74
CA GLY A 117 18.12 2.71 -15.60
C GLY A 117 16.95 3.70 -15.77
N CYS A 118 15.87 3.58 -14.99
CA CYS A 118 14.74 4.50 -15.07
C CYS A 118 14.62 5.43 -13.86
N ASP A 119 15.03 6.70 -14.02
CA ASP A 119 14.94 7.72 -12.96
C ASP A 119 13.53 8.29 -12.70
N LYS A 120 12.55 7.87 -13.50
CA LYS A 120 11.16 8.30 -13.35
C LYS A 120 10.56 7.77 -12.05
N TRP A 121 9.66 8.57 -11.48
CA TRP A 121 8.95 8.21 -10.25
C TRP A 121 7.89 7.14 -10.52
N ALA A 122 7.84 6.14 -9.65
CA ALA A 122 6.77 5.14 -9.67
C ALA A 122 5.42 5.80 -9.32
N GLN A 123 4.35 5.40 -10.00
CA GLN A 123 2.99 5.78 -9.58
C GLN A 123 2.17 4.58 -9.11
N ARG A 124 2.23 3.43 -9.79
CA ARG A 124 1.58 2.19 -9.33
C ARG A 124 2.55 1.02 -9.43
N GLN A 125 2.44 0.08 -8.49
CA GLN A 125 3.18 -1.19 -8.50
C GLN A 125 4.70 -1.01 -8.69
N GLY A 126 5.29 0.05 -8.13
CA GLY A 126 6.73 0.30 -8.26
C GLY A 126 7.19 0.76 -9.65
N MET A 127 6.29 1.05 -10.59
CA MET A 127 6.64 1.43 -11.97
C MET A 127 6.15 2.84 -12.33
N CYS A 128 6.89 3.53 -13.19
CA CYS A 128 6.52 4.83 -13.74
C CYS A 128 5.43 4.71 -14.81
N MET A 129 4.90 5.84 -15.32
CA MET A 129 3.76 5.84 -16.28
C MET A 129 4.03 5.20 -17.63
N THR A 130 5.28 5.07 -18.02
CA THR A 130 5.64 4.32 -19.23
C THR A 130 5.71 2.82 -18.91
N HIS A 131 6.38 2.45 -17.82
CA HIS A 131 6.61 1.04 -17.48
C HIS A 131 5.40 0.36 -16.82
N SER A 132 4.46 1.11 -16.24
CA SER A 132 3.24 0.55 -15.65
C SER A 132 2.19 0.15 -16.67
N LYS A 133 2.36 0.53 -17.95
CA LYS A 133 1.48 0.13 -19.06
C LYS A 133 1.83 -1.26 -19.60
N VAL A 134 3.03 -1.75 -19.28
CA VAL A 134 3.59 -2.99 -19.86
C VAL A 134 3.23 -4.24 -19.03
N VAL A 135 2.72 -4.08 -17.80
CA VAL A 135 2.46 -5.22 -16.91
C VAL A 135 0.97 -5.56 -16.86
N GLY A 136 0.51 -6.12 -17.98
CA GLY A 136 -0.50 -7.18 -17.98
C GLY A 136 0.12 -8.59 -17.95
N ALA A 137 1.45 -8.70 -18.04
CA ALA A 137 2.15 -9.99 -18.08
C ALA A 137 3.50 -9.90 -17.36
N GLN A 138 3.73 -10.84 -16.43
CA GLN A 138 5.05 -11.30 -15.96
C GLN A 138 5.92 -10.28 -15.17
N ILE A 139 5.69 -10.19 -13.84
CA ILE A 139 6.79 -10.09 -12.86
C ILE A 139 6.45 -11.05 -11.73
N VAL A 140 6.90 -12.30 -11.88
CA VAL A 140 7.05 -13.20 -10.74
C VAL A 140 8.13 -12.60 -9.84
N SER A 141 7.66 -12.18 -8.68
CA SER A 141 8.39 -11.92 -7.44
C SER A 141 9.71 -12.71 -7.32
N GLY A 142 10.84 -12.02 -7.45
CA GLY A 142 12.05 -12.41 -6.73
C GLY A 142 11.81 -12.18 -5.24
N LYS A 143 11.14 -13.14 -4.59
CA LYS A 143 11.25 -13.34 -3.15
C LYS A 143 12.62 -13.97 -2.91
N PRO A 144 13.45 -13.52 -1.94
CA PRO A 144 14.54 -14.36 -1.47
C PRO A 144 13.89 -15.63 -0.88
N HIS A 145 14.05 -16.74 -1.58
CA HIS A 145 13.66 -18.06 -1.11
C HIS A 145 14.71 -18.46 -0.06
N PHE A 146 14.30 -18.57 1.20
CA PHE A 146 15.08 -19.30 2.21
C PHE A 146 14.80 -20.77 1.95
N GLU A 147 15.72 -21.45 1.28
CA GLU A 147 15.62 -22.88 0.96
C GLU A 147 16.05 -23.68 2.20
N PRO A 148 15.18 -24.45 2.87
CA PRO A 148 15.59 -25.30 3.96
C PRO A 148 16.18 -26.60 3.39
N ASN A 149 17.50 -26.78 3.59
CA ASN A 149 18.27 -28.04 3.60
C ASN A 149 17.79 -29.16 2.66
N SER A 150 18.49 -29.34 1.54
CA SER A 150 18.51 -30.63 0.83
C SER A 150 19.67 -31.51 1.34
N PRO A 151 19.47 -32.81 1.59
CA PRO A 151 20.53 -33.73 2.03
C PRO A 151 21.52 -34.06 0.89
N PRO A 152 22.77 -34.47 1.21
CA PRO A 152 23.77 -34.80 0.19
C PRO A 152 23.44 -36.09 -0.57
N SER A 153 23.65 -36.06 -1.89
CA SER A 153 23.51 -37.19 -2.82
C SER A 153 24.64 -38.21 -2.70
N PRO A 154 24.39 -39.51 -2.97
CA PRO A 154 25.42 -40.56 -2.92
C PRO A 154 26.39 -40.50 -4.12
N PRO A 155 27.62 -41.01 -3.98
CA PRO A 155 28.58 -41.08 -5.09
C PRO A 155 28.20 -42.16 -6.11
N SER A 156 28.30 -41.83 -7.40
CA SER A 156 28.10 -42.77 -8.51
C SER A 156 29.39 -43.56 -8.83
N PRO A 157 29.28 -44.84 -9.26
CA PRO A 157 30.43 -45.68 -9.60
C PRO A 157 31.06 -45.30 -10.94
N GLY A 158 32.40 -45.42 -11.00
CA GLY A 158 33.24 -45.05 -12.13
C GLY A 158 33.00 -45.88 -13.38
N LEU A 159 32.97 -45.19 -14.52
CA LEU A 159 32.96 -45.76 -15.86
C LEU A 159 34.40 -45.86 -16.38
N SER A 160 34.76 -47.05 -16.83
CA SER A 160 36.02 -47.42 -17.47
C SER A 160 36.16 -46.85 -18.89
N PRO A 161 37.39 -46.69 -19.41
CA PRO A 161 37.62 -46.09 -20.73
C PRO A 161 37.48 -47.13 -21.85
N SER A 162 36.61 -46.85 -22.83
CA SER A 162 36.57 -47.60 -24.10
C SER A 162 37.46 -46.92 -25.15
N THR A 163 38.52 -47.65 -25.47
CA THR A 163 39.46 -47.63 -26.58
C THR A 163 38.96 -46.89 -27.84
N SER A 164 39.62 -45.78 -28.18
CA SER A 164 39.43 -45.07 -29.45
C SER A 164 40.27 -45.71 -30.55
N LEU A 165 39.60 -46.30 -31.55
CA LEU A 165 40.21 -46.79 -32.79
C LEU A 165 40.93 -45.66 -33.52
N ARG A 166 42.20 -45.87 -33.88
CA ARG A 166 42.87 -45.11 -34.95
C ARG A 166 42.92 -45.99 -36.19
N ILE A 167 42.24 -45.56 -37.25
CA ILE A 167 42.40 -46.10 -38.61
C ILE A 167 42.98 -45.00 -39.49
N PHE A 168 43.96 -45.45 -40.27
CA PHE A 168 44.87 -44.76 -41.19
C PHE A 168 44.22 -44.21 -42.47
N SER A 169 45.05 -43.46 -43.24
CA SER A 169 45.02 -43.25 -44.70
C SER A 169 44.41 -41.90 -45.16
N ASP A 170 44.99 -41.12 -46.09
CA ASP A 170 46.15 -41.26 -46.99
C ASP A 170 46.50 -39.90 -47.66
N ALA A 171 47.65 -39.86 -48.33
CA ALA A 171 47.97 -39.13 -49.57
C ALA A 171 48.73 -37.79 -49.48
N MET A 172 50.04 -37.89 -49.80
CA MET A 172 50.61 -37.18 -50.96
C MET A 172 50.75 -38.19 -52.09
#